data_AF-R7YA49-F1
#
_entry.id   AF-R7YA49-F1
#
_cell.length_a   1.000
_cell.length_b   1.000
_cell.length_c   1.000
_cell.angle_alpha   90.00
_cell.angle_beta   90.00
_cell.angle_gamma   90.00
#
_symmetry.space_group_name_H-M   'P 1'
#
loop_
_entity.id
_entity.type
_entity.pdbx_description
1 polymer ?
#
loop_
_entity_poly.entity_id
_entity_poly.type
_entity_poly.pdbx_seq_one_letter_code
_entity_poly.pdbx_strand_id
1 'polypeptide(L)' 'MNLLDRTETVMVGEYDNKYVVEDGEWKITASTLTERWRMRKPLAPEVEMTEGTFAADLEI' A
#
# COMPACT_ATOMS: atom_id res chain seq x y z
N MET A 1 2.23 -4.59 -5.97
CA MET A 1 2.20 -5.76 -6.87
C MET A 1 1.18 -5.49 -7.97
N ASN A 2 1.45 -5.90 -9.21
CA ASN A 2 0.43 -5.91 -10.28
C ASN A 2 0.25 -7.35 -10.75
N LEU A 3 -0.95 -7.89 -10.56
CA LEU A 3 -1.30 -9.28 -10.86
C LEU A 3 -1.54 -9.51 -12.36
N LEU A 4 -2.18 -8.56 -13.03
CA LEU A 4 -2.49 -8.63 -14.46
C LEU A 4 -1.19 -8.70 -15.27
N ASP A 5 -0.21 -7.85 -14.90
CA ASP A 5 1.08 -7.78 -15.58
C ASP A 5 2.13 -8.74 -15.00
N ARG A 6 1.82 -9.45 -13.91
CA ARG A 6 2.78 -10.24 -13.10
C ARG A 6 4.10 -9.51 -12.85
N THR A 7 4.03 -8.31 -12.28
CA THR A 7 5.23 -7.52 -11.93
C THR A 7 5.22 -7.10 -10.47
N GLU A 8 6.41 -6.99 -9.91
CA GLU A 8 6.63 -6.27 -8.66
C GLU A 8 7.26 -4.90 -8.92
N THR A 9 6.89 -3.94 -8.08
CA THR A 9 7.50 -2.62 -8.03
C THR A 9 7.98 -2.38 -6.61
N VAL A 10 9.23 -1.97 -6.49
CA VAL A 10 9.78 -1.38 -5.27
C VAL A 10 9.98 0.09 -5.54
N MET A 11 9.55 0.94 -4.61
CA MET A 11 9.67 2.38 -4.76
C MET A 11 10.01 3.04 -3.43
N VAL A 12 10.61 4.22 -3.52
CA VAL A 12 10.83 5.12 -2.40
C VAL A 12 10.18 6.45 -2.74
N GLY A 13 9.50 7.02 -1.75
CA GLY A 13 8.86 8.32 -1.87
C GLY A 13 8.61 8.92 -0.50
N GLU A 14 8.15 10.16 -0.52
CA GLU A 14 7.74 10.89 0.68
C GLU A 14 6.22 11.02 0.68
N TYR A 15 5.61 10.69 1.81
CA TYR A 15 4.18 10.91 2.03
C TYR A 15 3.96 12.29 2.63
N ASP A 16 3.06 13.06 2.01
CA ASP A 16 2.41 14.21 2.61
C ASP A 16 1.02 13.77 3.08
N ASN A 17 0.89 13.57 4.40
CA ASN A 17 -0.35 13.13 5.04
C ASN A 17 -1.01 14.31 5.76
N LYS A 18 -2.31 14.47 5.52
CA LYS A 18 -3.16 15.42 6.23
C LYS A 18 -4.01 14.67 7.24
N TYR A 19 -4.12 15.26 8.42
CA TYR A 19 -4.84 14.68 9.54
C TYR A 19 -5.90 15.65 10.06
N VAL A 20 -6.97 15.11 10.61
CA VAL A 20 -7.98 15.82 11.41
C VAL A 20 -8.15 15.09 12.74
N VAL A 21 -8.55 15.82 13.77
CA VAL A 21 -9.04 15.22 15.01
C VAL A 21 -10.55 15.32 15.03
N GLU A 22 -11.24 14.20 15.11
CA GLU A 22 -12.70 14.08 15.23
C GLU A 22 -13.01 13.17 16.41
N ASP A 23 -13.90 13.59 17.30
CA ASP A 23 -14.28 12.83 18.51
C ASP A 23 -13.09 12.43 19.41
N GLY A 24 -12.01 13.21 19.37
CA GLY A 24 -10.78 12.94 20.12
C GLY A 24 -9.82 11.97 19.42
N GLU A 25 -10.15 11.51 18.22
CA GLU A 25 -9.36 10.54 17.46
C GLU A 25 -8.71 11.15 16.23
N TRP A 26 -7.47 10.75 15.94
CA TRP A 26 -6.76 11.16 14.74
C TRP A 26 -7.22 10.36 13.53
N LYS A 27 -7.64 11.06 12.48
CA LYS A 27 -8.02 10.46 11.19
C LYS A 27 -7.17 11.03 10.07
N ILE A 28 -6.72 10.17 9.15
CA ILE A 28 -6.06 10.61 7.90
C ILE A 28 -7.15 11.08 6.94
N THR A 29 -7.10 12.34 6.50
CA THR A 29 -8.09 12.90 5.56
C THR A 29 -7.58 12.87 4.12
N ALA A 30 -6.27 12.94 3.94
CA ALA A 30 -5.62 12.79 2.64
C ALA A 30 -4.20 12.24 2.82
N SER A 31 -3.73 11.48 1.85
CA SER A 31 -2.36 11.00 1.77
C SER A 31 -1.90 11.09 0.33
N THR A 32 -0.82 11.84 0.09
CA THR A 32 -0.21 11.99 -1.24
C THR A 32 1.21 11.46 -1.19
N LEU A 33 1.56 10.52 -2.08
CA LEU A 33 2.92 10.04 -2.23
C LEU A 33 3.62 10.80 -3.36
N THR A 34 4.75 11.44 -3.04
CA THR A 34 5.70 11.91 -4.06
C THR A 34 6.78 10.84 -4.25
N GLU A 35 6.72 10.13 -5.38
CA GLU A 35 7.74 9.13 -5.76
C GLU A 35 9.10 9.82 -6.01
N ARG A 36 10.17 9.28 -5.43
CA ARG A 36 11.56 9.72 -5.68
C ARG A 36 12.26 8.81 -6.67
N TRP A 37 12.08 7.50 -6.53
CA TRP A 37 12.53 6.51 -7.51
C TRP A 37 11.72 5.23 -7.41
N ARG A 38 11.73 4.45 -8.50
CA ARG A 38 11.17 3.09 -8.51
C ARG A 38 12.01 2.12 -9.33
N MET A 39 11.94 0.85 -8.95
CA MET A 39 12.33 -0.30 -9.75
C MET A 39 11.09 -1.12 -10.06
N ARG A 40 10.96 -1.61 -11.30
CA ARG A 40 9.93 -2.58 -11.70
C ARG A 40 10.60 -3.78 -12.32
N LYS A 41 10.14 -4.99 -11.98
CA LYS A 41 10.60 -6.22 -12.61
C LYS A 41 9.46 -7.25 -12.72
N PRO A 42 9.54 -8.19 -13.67
CA PRO A 42 8.64 -9.34 -13.72
C PRO A 42 8.76 -10.19 -12.45
N LEU A 43 7.65 -10.80 -12.04
CA LEU A 43 7.66 -11.91 -11.12
C LEU A 43 8.17 -13.15 -11.85
N ALA A 44 9.05 -13.92 -11.20
CA ALA A 44 9.49 -15.18 -11.75
C ALA A 44 8.29 -16.16 -11.89
N PRO A 45 8.31 -17.09 -12.85
CA PRO A 45 7.20 -18.03 -13.07
C PRO A 45 6.81 -18.85 -11.84
N GLU A 46 7.80 -19.22 -11.03
CA GLU A 46 7.67 -20.00 -9.79
C GLU A 46 7.10 -19.21 -8.60
N VAL A 47 6.93 -17.89 -8.73
CA VAL A 47 6.33 -17.09 -7.67
C VAL A 47 4.83 -17.36 -7.61
N GLU A 48 4.43 -18.00 -6.51
CA GLU A 48 3.04 -18.18 -6.11
C GLU A 48 2.56 -16.99 -5.27
N MET A 49 1.31 -16.60 -5.50
CA MET A 49 0.64 -15.55 -4.74
C MET A 49 -0.57 -16.15 -4.06
N THR A 50 -0.61 -16.06 -2.74
CA THR A 50 -1.73 -16.51 -1.91
C THR A 50 -2.38 -15.33 -1.22
N GLU A 51 -3.69 -15.41 -1.03
CA GLU A 51 -4.42 -14.42 -0.23
C GLU A 51 -3.98 -14.52 1.24
N GLY A 52 -3.84 -13.37 1.90
CA GLY A 52 -3.54 -13.32 3.33
C GLY A 52 -4.76 -13.66 4.18
N THR A 53 -4.54 -14.16 5.38
CA THR A 53 -5.62 -14.31 6.38
C THR A 53 -5.90 -12.96 7.01
N PHE A 54 -7.04 -12.35 6.68
CA PHE A 54 -7.52 -11.16 7.36
C PHE A 54 -8.42 -11.58 8.54
N ALA A 55 -8.17 -11.02 9.72
CA ALA A 55 -9.10 -11.19 10.83
C ALA A 55 -10.42 -10.53 10.44
N ALA A 56 -11.54 -11.26 10.57
CA ALA A 56 -12.86 -10.67 10.43
C ALA A 56 -13.05 -9.65 11.56
N ASP A 57 -13.17 -8.39 11.17
CA ASP A 57 -13.83 -7.29 11.87
C ASP A 57 -13.57 -7.21 13.39
N LEU A 58 -12.49 -6.55 13.78
CA LEU A 58 -12.55 -5.77 15.02
C LEU A 58 -13.47 -4.59 14.70
N GLU A 59 -14.71 -4.63 15.21
CA GLU A 59 -15.64 -3.49 15.18
C GLU A 59 -14.89 -2.25 15.69
N ILE A 60 -14.73 -1.26 14.82
CA ILE A 60 -14.27 0.10 15.15
C ILE A 60 -15.51 0.96 15.34
#